data_AF-A0A830DDC2-F1
#
_entry.id   AF-A0A830DDC2-F1
#
_cell.length_a   1.000
_cell.length_b   1.000
_cell.length_c   1.000
_cell.angle_alpha   90.00
_cell.angle_beta   90.00
_cell.angle_gamma   90.00
#
_symmetry.space_group_name_H-M   'P 1'
#
loop_
_entity.id
_entity.type
_entity.pdbx_description
1 polymer ?
#
loop_
_entity_poly.entity_id
_entity_poly.type
_entity_poly.pdbx_seq_one_letter_code
_entity_poly.pdbx_strand_id
1 'polypeptide(L)'
;MNELPDKSLPLELIENILSRLPVKSLKRFRAVEKSWCHLIDSEKFAKTHLQRSLTSNSNGNLITLSKYGFFWMGLESLDNAQSIEPEFECANLDCHALSNSCNGMVVIVRDSEPHVLWNPFSREHKVLPKCPCDFPNNPSLSCKISFGFGYDSKNDDYKVVKVMLYEKPSSFMLSEEWIYSLKSDCWRRTKGTYYGRGYWPAHVNGSLHTIIRTGPVGMERKKIMGFSLVSEKDYEVAMPEEIDEKGLKYPMLDVFDGCLALVCNYGSFVHIWVMEEYGVKESWTPWLSFEVEADEVVRPLAYTKDRDKVVLYCGSKALALCGLRPTSVQKLILPFVFWPGVIVETLISPNGWAGEKSSTEKQNNKKEHACRDDFLSAGFKLVL
;
A
#
# COMPACT_ATOMS: atom_id res chain seq x y z
N MET A 1 30.98 45.18 -26.35
CA MET A 1 30.75 43.77 -25.97
C MET A 1 29.26 43.57 -25.94
N ASN A 2 28.71 42.85 -26.92
CA ASN A 2 27.31 42.45 -26.88
C ASN A 2 27.22 41.26 -25.92
N GLU A 3 26.63 41.47 -24.74
CA GLU A 3 26.21 40.36 -23.90
C GLU A 3 25.16 39.57 -24.69
N LEU A 4 25.49 38.33 -25.02
CA LEU A 4 24.52 37.38 -25.55
C LEU A 4 23.40 37.22 -24.49
N PRO A 5 22.12 37.30 -24.88
CA PRO A 5 21.04 37.08 -23.93
C PRO A 5 21.18 35.68 -23.34
N ASP A 6 21.05 35.57 -22.02
CA ASP A 6 21.10 34.30 -21.31
C ASP A 6 20.07 33.34 -21.94
N LYS A 7 20.55 32.31 -22.64
CA LYS A 7 19.73 31.30 -23.33
C LYS A 7 19.27 30.21 -22.34
N SER A 8 19.08 30.57 -21.08
CA SER A 8 18.63 29.64 -20.06
C SER A 8 17.11 29.44 -20.19
N LEU A 9 16.69 28.17 -20.22
CA LEU A 9 15.27 27.84 -20.15
C LEU A 9 14.73 28.28 -18.78
N PRO A 10 13.55 28.94 -18.71
CA PRO A 10 12.89 29.25 -17.45
C PRO A 10 12.77 28.02 -16.53
N LEU A 11 12.99 28.22 -15.23
CA LEU A 11 12.95 27.15 -14.22
C LEU A 11 11.64 26.35 -14.26
N GLU A 12 10.52 27.01 -14.49
CA GLU A 12 9.20 26.39 -14.61
C GLU A 12 9.11 25.41 -15.79
N LEU A 13 9.76 25.72 -16.91
CA LEU A 13 9.81 24.83 -18.07
C LEU A 13 10.73 23.63 -17.79
N ILE A 14 11.86 23.85 -17.11
CA ILE A 14 12.75 22.77 -16.66
C ILE A 14 11.99 21.83 -15.71
N GLU A 15 11.29 22.37 -14.71
CA GLU A 15 10.46 21.59 -13.78
C GLU A 15 9.39 20.79 -14.53
N ASN A 16 8.72 21.39 -15.51
CA ASN A 16 7.72 20.72 -16.32
C ASN A 16 8.29 19.58 -17.19
N ILE A 17 9.49 19.77 -17.74
CA ILE A 17 10.17 18.75 -18.55
C ILE A 17 10.63 17.60 -17.66
N LEU A 18 11.37 17.91 -16.59
CA LEU A 18 11.93 16.91 -15.68
C LEU A 18 10.82 16.10 -15.01
N SER A 19 9.73 16.72 -14.60
CA SER A 19 8.62 16.02 -13.93
C SER A 19 7.87 15.01 -14.82
N ARG A 20 8.17 14.93 -16.13
CA ARG A 20 7.65 13.90 -17.05
C ARG A 20 8.59 12.72 -17.23
N LEU A 21 9.81 12.80 -16.69
CA LEU A 21 10.83 11.77 -16.88
C LEU A 21 10.70 10.66 -15.83
N PRO A 22 11.10 9.42 -16.17
CA PRO A 22 11.26 8.35 -15.19
C PRO A 22 12.29 8.71 -14.12
N VAL A 23 12.10 8.25 -12.89
CA VAL A 23 13.01 8.36 -11.74
C VAL A 23 14.41 7.92 -12.10
N LYS A 24 14.56 6.82 -12.87
CA LYS A 24 15.88 6.37 -13.33
C LYS A 24 16.64 7.43 -14.15
N SER A 25 15.93 8.19 -14.98
CA SER A 25 16.52 9.29 -15.73
C SER A 25 16.79 10.49 -14.83
N LEU A 26 15.87 10.83 -13.94
CA LEU A 26 16.04 11.91 -12.97
C LEU A 26 17.25 11.70 -12.07
N LYS A 27 17.43 10.50 -11.52
CA LYS A 27 18.61 10.15 -10.70
C LYS A 27 19.93 10.34 -11.46
N ARG A 28 19.96 10.12 -12.78
CA ARG A 28 21.13 10.42 -13.64
C ARG A 28 21.29 11.92 -13.88
N PHE A 29 20.19 12.65 -14.07
CA PHE A 29 20.19 14.08 -14.37
C PHE A 29 20.62 14.96 -13.19
N ARG A 30 20.60 14.43 -11.96
CA ARG A 30 21.26 15.04 -10.80
C ARG A 30 22.74 15.39 -11.07
N ALA A 31 23.43 14.63 -11.91
CA ALA A 31 24.84 14.86 -12.23
C ALA A 31 25.09 15.91 -13.33
N VAL A 32 24.03 16.43 -13.97
CA VAL A 32 24.14 17.38 -15.10
C VAL A 32 24.41 18.79 -14.59
N GLU A 33 23.63 19.26 -13.61
CA GLU A 33 23.74 20.61 -13.05
C GLU A 33 23.30 20.64 -11.58
N LYS A 34 23.93 21.50 -10.76
CA LYS A 34 23.58 21.65 -9.34
C LYS A 34 22.13 22.08 -9.13
N SER A 35 21.62 23.01 -9.96
CA SER A 35 20.24 23.49 -9.88
C SER A 35 19.24 22.35 -10.08
N TRP A 36 19.51 21.44 -11.03
CA TRP A 36 18.68 20.27 -11.29
C TRP A 36 18.78 19.26 -10.16
N CYS A 37 19.98 19.05 -9.61
CA CYS A 37 20.16 18.22 -8.42
C CYS A 37 19.29 18.71 -7.26
N HIS A 38 19.37 20.00 -6.92
CA HIS A 38 18.55 20.61 -5.88
C HIS A 38 17.05 20.54 -6.16
N LEU A 39 16.63 20.73 -7.41
CA LEU A 39 15.23 20.62 -7.81
C LEU A 39 14.73 19.18 -7.63
N ILE A 40 15.46 18.19 -8.16
CA ILE A 40 15.09 16.76 -8.11
C ILE A 40 15.07 16.25 -6.67
N ASP A 41 16.00 16.72 -5.83
CA ASP A 41 16.08 16.41 -4.41
C ASP A 41 15.19 17.34 -3.56
N SER A 42 14.17 17.98 -4.12
CA SER A 42 13.23 18.79 -3.34
C SER A 42 11.92 18.04 -3.09
N GLU A 43 11.37 18.22 -1.89
CA GLU A 43 10.07 17.64 -1.51
C GLU A 43 8.96 18.07 -2.46
N LYS A 44 8.95 19.36 -2.82
CA LYS A 44 7.97 19.93 -3.74
C LYS A 44 8.02 19.22 -5.09
N PHE A 45 9.21 19.04 -5.66
CA PHE A 45 9.35 18.36 -6.94
C PHE A 45 8.95 16.89 -6.86
N ALA A 46 9.31 16.18 -5.78
CA ALA A 46 8.92 14.79 -5.59
C ALA A 46 7.38 14.63 -5.50
N LYS A 47 6.69 15.54 -4.79
CA LYS A 47 5.23 15.58 -4.73
C LYS A 47 4.60 15.91 -6.09
N THR A 48 5.15 16.88 -6.83
CA THR A 48 4.72 17.22 -8.20
C THR A 48 4.89 16.05 -9.17
N HIS A 49 6.04 15.36 -9.10
CA HIS A 49 6.34 14.18 -9.92
C HIS A 49 5.37 13.04 -9.61
N LEU A 50 5.14 12.74 -8.34
CA LEU A 50 4.15 11.74 -7.91
C LEU A 50 2.75 12.08 -8.42
N GLN A 51 2.28 13.32 -8.24
CA GLN A 51 0.95 13.74 -8.67
C GLN A 51 0.77 13.55 -10.17
N ARG A 52 1.82 13.84 -10.96
CA ARG A 52 1.81 13.58 -12.40
C ARG A 52 1.69 12.09 -12.69
N SER A 53 2.54 11.25 -12.09
CA SER A 53 2.48 9.80 -12.30
C SER A 53 1.11 9.21 -11.95
N LEU A 54 0.46 9.71 -10.90
CA LEU A 54 -0.90 9.31 -10.52
C LEU A 54 -1.97 9.78 -11.52
N THR A 55 -1.82 10.98 -12.09
CA THR A 55 -2.83 11.57 -12.99
C THR A 55 -2.73 11.03 -14.41
N SER A 56 -1.51 10.80 -14.92
CA SER A 56 -1.29 10.33 -16.28
C SER A 56 -1.46 8.82 -16.43
N ASN A 57 -1.58 8.06 -15.33
CA ASN A 57 -1.48 6.60 -15.30
C ASN A 57 -0.24 6.06 -16.05
N SER A 58 0.78 6.90 -16.23
CA SER A 58 2.05 6.54 -16.84
C SER A 58 3.03 6.12 -15.74
N ASN A 59 3.97 5.22 -16.04
CA ASN A 59 4.95 4.71 -15.08
C ASN A 59 4.33 3.82 -13.96
N GLY A 60 3.18 3.23 -14.24
CA GLY A 60 2.64 2.14 -13.45
C GLY A 60 3.45 0.85 -13.66
N ASN A 61 3.74 0.16 -12.58
CA ASN A 61 4.47 -1.11 -12.60
C ASN A 61 3.73 -2.12 -11.72
N LEU A 62 3.92 -3.39 -12.03
CA LEU A 62 3.64 -4.48 -11.10
C LEU A 62 4.88 -4.73 -10.27
N ILE A 63 4.71 -4.90 -8.96
CA ILE A 63 5.74 -5.35 -8.05
C ILE A 63 5.30 -6.64 -7.38
N THR A 64 6.21 -7.57 -7.20
CA THR A 64 5.92 -8.82 -6.54
C THR A 64 7.13 -9.35 -5.78
N LEU A 65 6.87 -10.07 -4.70
CA LEU A 65 7.84 -10.83 -3.94
C LEU A 65 7.62 -12.31 -4.23
N SER A 66 8.69 -13.02 -4.56
CA SER A 66 8.68 -14.47 -4.72
C SER A 66 9.86 -15.08 -3.96
N LYS A 67 9.93 -16.42 -3.93
CA LYS A 67 11.09 -17.14 -3.38
C LYS A 67 12.44 -16.81 -4.06
N TYR A 68 12.40 -16.19 -5.24
CA TYR A 68 13.58 -15.78 -6.00
C TYR A 68 13.99 -14.32 -5.75
N GLY A 69 13.26 -13.61 -4.88
CA GLY A 69 13.48 -12.18 -4.59
C GLY A 69 12.35 -11.29 -5.13
N PHE A 70 12.66 -10.00 -5.25
CA PHE A 70 11.74 -8.97 -5.72
C PHE A 70 11.78 -8.85 -7.23
N PHE A 71 10.61 -8.71 -7.85
CA PHE A 71 10.49 -8.49 -9.27
C PHE A 71 9.54 -7.33 -9.53
N TRP A 72 9.83 -6.60 -10.61
CA TRP A 72 8.90 -5.65 -11.19
C TRP A 72 8.72 -5.87 -12.68
N MET A 73 7.59 -5.42 -13.18
CA MET A 73 7.23 -5.49 -14.59
C MET A 73 6.47 -4.22 -14.97
N GLY A 74 6.87 -3.56 -16.05
CA GLY A 74 6.16 -2.41 -16.56
C GLY A 74 4.74 -2.81 -17.01
N LEU A 75 3.72 -2.07 -16.57
CA LEU A 75 2.34 -2.32 -16.98
C LEU A 75 2.11 -2.07 -18.47
N GLU A 76 2.97 -1.27 -19.12
CA GLU A 76 2.84 -0.95 -20.55
C GLU A 76 3.18 -2.12 -21.46
N SER A 77 4.21 -2.89 -21.13
CA SER A 77 4.74 -3.93 -22.01
C SER A 77 4.41 -5.35 -21.56
N LEU A 78 4.26 -5.57 -20.24
CA LEU A 78 3.98 -6.88 -19.62
C LEU A 78 4.87 -8.04 -20.13
N ASP A 79 6.04 -7.74 -20.66
CA ASP A 79 6.87 -8.68 -21.41
C ASP A 79 8.19 -9.02 -20.72
N ASN A 80 8.56 -8.27 -19.68
CA ASN A 80 9.86 -8.38 -19.03
C ASN A 80 9.77 -8.17 -17.52
N ALA A 81 9.68 -9.28 -16.76
CA ALA A 81 9.92 -9.25 -15.33
C ALA A 81 11.42 -9.02 -15.08
N GLN A 82 11.75 -7.94 -14.39
CA GLN A 82 13.11 -7.61 -13.99
C GLN A 82 13.30 -7.91 -12.51
N SER A 83 14.41 -8.54 -12.16
CA SER A 83 14.80 -8.67 -10.75
C SER A 83 15.16 -7.30 -10.19
N ILE A 84 14.74 -7.03 -8.96
CA ILE A 84 15.16 -5.86 -8.19
C ILE A 84 16.02 -6.36 -7.05
N GLU A 85 17.29 -5.98 -7.06
CA GLU A 85 18.18 -6.20 -5.93
C GLU A 85 17.98 -5.06 -4.91
N PRO A 86 17.44 -5.34 -3.71
CA PRO A 86 17.35 -4.34 -2.66
C PRO A 86 18.75 -3.90 -2.23
N GLU A 87 18.95 -2.60 -1.98
CA GLU A 87 20.22 -2.05 -1.49
C GLU A 87 20.43 -2.27 0.03
N PHE A 88 19.61 -3.11 0.65
CA PHE A 88 19.69 -3.46 2.07
C PHE A 88 19.81 -4.97 2.25
N GLU A 89 20.39 -5.39 3.36
CA GLU A 89 20.47 -6.80 3.75
C GLU A 89 19.05 -7.33 4.06
N CYS A 90 18.30 -7.79 3.04
CA CYS A 90 17.29 -8.83 3.21
C CYS A 90 17.85 -10.08 2.56
N ALA A 91 18.18 -11.11 3.36
CA ALA A 91 18.27 -12.44 2.79
C ALA A 91 16.89 -12.76 2.22
N ASN A 92 16.78 -13.10 0.93
CA ASN A 92 15.48 -13.34 0.26
C ASN A 92 14.53 -14.30 1.02
N LEU A 93 15.07 -15.12 1.92
CA LEU A 93 14.35 -16.07 2.77
C LEU A 93 13.71 -15.47 4.03
N ASP A 94 14.06 -14.24 4.41
CA ASP A 94 13.53 -13.56 5.62
C ASP A 94 12.44 -12.53 5.26
N CYS A 95 12.14 -12.35 3.97
CA CYS A 95 11.09 -11.46 3.49
C CYS A 95 9.79 -12.29 3.32
N HIS A 96 8.77 -12.03 4.16
CA HIS A 96 7.50 -12.78 4.25
C HIS A 96 6.45 -12.30 3.25
N ALA A 97 6.26 -10.98 3.15
CA ALA A 97 5.19 -10.38 2.36
C ALA A 97 5.50 -8.91 2.01
N LEU A 98 4.74 -8.38 1.04
CA LEU A 98 4.64 -6.96 0.76
C LEU A 98 3.30 -6.45 1.29
N SER A 99 3.28 -5.24 1.87
CA SER A 99 2.03 -4.53 2.14
C SER A 99 1.35 -4.08 0.84
N ASN A 100 0.18 -3.45 0.99
CA ASN A 100 -0.35 -2.60 -0.07
C ASN A 100 0.65 -1.47 -0.42
N SER A 101 0.54 -0.96 -1.65
CA SER A 101 1.31 0.18 -2.13
C SER A 101 0.62 1.50 -1.76
N CYS A 102 1.40 2.52 -1.43
CA CYS A 102 0.93 3.89 -1.29
C CYS A 102 1.97 4.86 -1.85
N ASN A 103 1.56 5.73 -2.78
CA ASN A 103 2.41 6.76 -3.39
C ASN A 103 3.73 6.24 -3.95
N GLY A 104 3.75 4.98 -4.41
CA GLY A 104 4.92 4.32 -4.97
C GLY A 104 5.89 3.71 -3.94
N MET A 105 5.50 3.65 -2.68
CA MET A 105 6.24 3.00 -1.60
C MET A 105 5.46 1.80 -1.05
N VAL A 106 6.19 0.85 -0.48
CA VAL A 106 5.67 -0.38 0.13
C VAL A 106 6.39 -0.68 1.43
N VAL A 107 5.74 -1.43 2.33
CA VAL A 107 6.39 -2.04 3.49
C VAL A 107 6.74 -3.48 3.17
N ILE A 108 8.01 -3.82 3.34
CA ILE A 108 8.52 -5.18 3.29
C ILE A 108 8.36 -5.77 4.68
N VAL A 109 7.48 -6.76 4.77
CA VAL A 109 7.24 -7.53 5.98
C VAL A 109 8.24 -8.66 6.00
N ARG A 110 9.01 -8.73 7.07
CA ARG A 110 10.04 -9.74 7.31
C ARG A 110 9.57 -10.73 8.37
N ASP A 111 10.09 -11.95 8.34
CA ASP A 111 9.83 -12.94 9.38
C ASP A 111 10.40 -12.47 10.72
N SER A 112 11.55 -11.78 10.67
CA SER A 112 12.16 -11.08 11.80
C SER A 112 12.05 -9.55 11.69
N GLU A 113 11.74 -8.88 12.80
CA GLU A 113 11.91 -7.43 12.91
C GLU A 113 13.40 -7.07 12.81
N PRO A 114 13.77 -5.90 12.26
CA PRO A 114 12.89 -4.80 11.84
C PRO A 114 12.32 -4.92 10.42
N HIS A 115 11.08 -4.51 10.23
CA HIS A 115 10.47 -4.32 8.90
C HIS A 115 11.06 -3.11 8.15
N VAL A 116 10.86 -3.04 6.83
CA VAL A 116 11.49 -2.01 5.98
C VAL A 116 10.45 -1.27 5.16
N LEU A 117 10.42 0.07 5.26
CA LEU A 117 9.71 0.93 4.31
C LEU A 117 10.61 1.17 3.10
N TRP A 118 10.10 0.94 1.89
CA TRP A 118 10.92 0.89 0.69
C TRP A 118 10.31 1.67 -0.48
N ASN A 119 11.15 2.47 -1.13
CA ASN A 119 10.91 2.99 -2.47
C ASN A 119 11.87 2.28 -3.45
N PRO A 120 11.37 1.34 -4.28
CA PRO A 120 12.22 0.60 -5.21
C PRO A 120 12.81 1.48 -6.33
N PHE A 121 12.13 2.56 -6.72
CA PHE A 121 12.54 3.39 -7.85
C PHE A 121 13.61 4.40 -7.49
N SER A 122 13.50 5.02 -6.30
CA SER A 122 14.55 5.89 -5.79
C SER A 122 15.73 5.11 -5.20
N ARG A 123 15.56 3.80 -5.04
CA ARG A 123 16.46 2.86 -4.33
C ARG A 123 16.69 3.23 -2.87
N GLU A 124 15.79 4.00 -2.28
CA GLU A 124 15.87 4.39 -0.88
C GLU A 124 15.02 3.47 -0.02
N HIS A 125 15.46 3.26 1.22
CA HIS A 125 14.73 2.50 2.21
C HIS A 125 14.87 3.15 3.58
N LYS A 126 13.98 2.78 4.49
CA LYS A 126 14.06 3.08 5.91
C LYS A 126 13.77 1.82 6.70
N VAL A 127 14.73 1.41 7.52
CA VAL A 127 14.52 0.37 8.52
C VAL A 127 13.62 0.94 9.61
N LEU A 128 12.47 0.32 9.83
CA LEU A 128 11.53 0.75 10.86
C LEU A 128 12.07 0.38 12.24
N PRO A 129 11.87 1.22 13.27
CA PRO A 129 12.20 0.81 14.63
C PRO A 129 11.37 -0.43 15.01
N LYS A 130 11.91 -1.28 15.89
CA LYS A 130 11.17 -2.43 16.40
C LYS A 130 9.89 -1.94 17.09
N CYS A 131 8.75 -2.50 16.71
CA CYS A 131 7.50 -2.20 17.39
C CYS A 131 7.58 -2.70 18.85
N PRO A 132 7.22 -1.88 19.87
CA PRO A 132 7.32 -2.24 21.29
C PRO A 132 6.17 -3.17 21.74
N CYS A 133 5.68 -4.02 20.83
CA CYS A 133 4.68 -5.03 21.11
C CYS A 133 5.30 -6.25 21.78
N ASP A 134 4.63 -6.76 22.82
CA ASP A 134 5.00 -8.01 23.48
C ASP A 134 4.38 -9.20 22.73
N PHE A 135 5.22 -10.09 22.20
CA PHE A 135 4.74 -11.38 21.72
C PHE A 135 4.46 -12.28 22.91
N PRO A 136 3.29 -12.92 23.00
CA PRO A 136 3.00 -13.83 24.08
C PRO A 136 3.98 -15.00 24.02
N ASN A 137 4.72 -15.22 25.11
CA ASN A 137 5.63 -16.36 25.27
C ASN A 137 4.90 -17.71 25.43
N ASN A 138 3.60 -17.77 25.13
CA ASN A 138 2.81 -18.98 25.28
C ASN A 138 2.78 -19.76 23.95
N PRO A 139 3.40 -20.94 23.86
CA PRO A 139 3.43 -21.75 22.64
C PRO A 139 2.04 -22.24 22.19
N SER A 140 1.00 -22.13 23.02
CA SER A 140 -0.37 -22.48 22.65
C SER A 140 -1.15 -21.33 22.00
N LEU A 141 -0.56 -20.13 21.85
CA LEU A 141 -1.18 -18.98 21.19
C LEU A 141 -0.51 -18.76 19.84
N SER A 142 -1.28 -18.90 18.75
CA SER A 142 -0.81 -18.44 17.45
C SER A 142 -1.07 -16.94 17.32
N CYS A 143 -0.09 -16.23 16.75
CA CYS A 143 -0.19 -14.80 16.46
C CYS A 143 -0.07 -14.60 14.95
N LYS A 144 -1.09 -14.03 14.32
CA LYS A 144 -1.05 -13.59 12.92
C LYS A 144 -0.77 -12.09 12.90
N ILE A 145 0.14 -11.64 12.06
CA ILE A 145 0.48 -10.22 11.93
C ILE A 145 0.05 -9.75 10.55
N SER A 146 -0.66 -8.62 10.49
CA SER A 146 -0.97 -7.94 9.24
C SER A 146 -0.46 -6.51 9.26
N PHE A 147 -0.16 -6.01 8.07
CA PHE A 147 0.32 -4.65 7.85
C PHE A 147 -0.58 -3.93 6.87
N GLY A 148 -0.80 -2.65 7.13
CA GLY A 148 -1.37 -1.71 6.19
C GLY A 148 -0.48 -0.47 6.11
N PHE A 149 -0.37 0.11 4.94
CA PHE A 149 0.48 1.26 4.69
C PHE A 149 -0.30 2.34 3.94
N GLY A 150 -0.20 3.59 4.38
CA GLY A 150 -0.90 4.66 3.69
C GLY A 150 -0.43 6.05 4.06
N TYR A 151 -1.08 7.04 3.44
CA TYR A 151 -0.72 8.44 3.54
C TYR A 151 -1.86 9.25 4.17
N ASP A 152 -1.56 9.88 5.29
CA ASP A 152 -2.41 10.87 5.95
C ASP A 152 -2.15 12.23 5.30
N SER A 153 -2.97 12.55 4.30
CA SER A 153 -2.86 13.79 3.53
C SER A 153 -3.12 15.05 4.36
N LYS A 154 -3.85 14.95 5.48
CA LYS A 154 -4.17 16.09 6.35
C LYS A 154 -2.96 16.47 7.21
N ASN A 155 -2.24 15.48 7.72
CA ASN A 155 -1.07 15.70 8.58
C ASN A 155 0.27 15.63 7.83
N ASP A 156 0.23 15.35 6.51
CA ASP A 156 1.39 15.15 5.64
C ASP A 156 2.35 14.13 6.26
N ASP A 157 1.81 12.93 6.51
CA ASP A 157 2.50 11.86 7.21
C ASP A 157 2.19 10.50 6.59
N TYR A 158 3.22 9.67 6.50
CA TYR A 158 3.07 8.29 6.09
C TYR A 158 2.97 7.41 7.33
N LYS A 159 1.96 6.54 7.35
CA LYS A 159 1.66 5.71 8.51
C LYS A 159 1.71 4.23 8.14
N VAL A 160 2.32 3.43 9.00
CA VAL A 160 2.28 1.96 8.93
C VAL A 160 1.42 1.47 10.08
N VAL A 161 0.36 0.74 9.76
CA VAL A 161 -0.53 0.10 10.74
C VAL A 161 -0.12 -1.37 10.84
N LYS A 162 0.27 -1.80 12.04
CA LYS A 162 0.57 -3.19 12.37
C LYS A 162 -0.54 -3.72 13.26
N VAL A 163 -1.19 -4.80 12.84
CA VAL A 163 -2.22 -5.49 13.62
C VAL A 163 -1.73 -6.87 13.98
N MET A 164 -1.78 -7.20 15.27
CA MET A 164 -1.47 -8.53 15.79
C MET A 164 -2.77 -9.18 16.22
N LEU A 165 -3.02 -10.39 15.71
CA LEU A 165 -4.23 -11.16 15.97
C LEU A 165 -3.86 -12.44 16.71
N TYR A 166 -4.35 -12.57 17.94
CA TYR A 166 -4.09 -13.71 18.80
C TYR A 166 -5.25 -14.70 18.74
N GLU A 167 -4.97 -15.91 18.27
CA GLU A 167 -5.94 -17.00 18.21
C GLU A 167 -5.87 -17.80 19.51
N LYS A 168 -7.01 -17.91 20.20
CA LYS A 168 -7.16 -18.77 21.39
C LYS A 168 -7.97 -20.01 21.02
N PRO A 169 -7.57 -21.22 21.43
CA PRO A 169 -8.27 -22.46 21.09
C PRO A 169 -9.77 -22.50 21.49
N SER A 170 -10.21 -21.63 22.40
CA SER A 170 -11.54 -21.68 23.02
C SER A 170 -12.27 -20.32 23.10
N SER A 171 -11.78 -19.23 22.48
CA SER A 171 -12.38 -17.90 22.67
C SER A 171 -12.27 -16.96 21.47
N PHE A 172 -12.86 -15.76 21.62
CA PHE A 172 -12.70 -14.62 20.71
C PHE A 172 -11.22 -14.30 20.42
N MET A 173 -10.95 -13.85 19.20
CA MET A 173 -9.65 -13.33 18.80
C MET A 173 -9.40 -11.98 19.49
N LEU A 174 -8.23 -11.80 20.09
CA LEU A 174 -7.77 -10.51 20.57
C LEU A 174 -6.94 -9.84 19.47
N SER A 175 -7.15 -8.55 19.25
CA SER A 175 -6.32 -7.75 18.35
C SER A 175 -5.59 -6.67 19.13
N GLU A 176 -4.33 -6.46 18.76
CA GLU A 176 -3.57 -5.26 19.13
C GLU A 176 -3.19 -4.50 17.87
N GLU A 177 -3.38 -3.20 17.89
CA GLU A 177 -3.07 -2.33 16.77
C GLU A 177 -2.03 -1.28 17.19
N TRP A 178 -1.03 -1.14 16.32
CA TRP A 178 0.09 -0.24 16.47
C TRP A 178 0.24 0.60 15.21
N ILE A 179 0.50 1.89 15.39
CA ILE A 179 0.70 2.81 14.28
C ILE A 179 2.09 3.41 14.40
N TYR A 180 2.88 3.22 13.36
CA TYR A 180 4.10 3.95 13.13
C TYR A 180 3.80 5.21 12.32
N SER A 181 4.33 6.35 12.75
CA SER A 181 4.31 7.60 12.00
C SER A 181 5.70 7.91 11.48
N LEU A 182 5.84 8.11 10.18
CA LEU A 182 7.13 8.41 9.55
C LEU A 182 7.68 9.75 10.02
N LYS A 183 6.80 10.75 10.18
CA LYS A 183 7.14 12.11 10.60
C LYS A 183 7.67 12.18 12.03
N SER A 184 7.06 11.43 12.94
CA SER A 184 7.49 11.36 14.35
C SER A 184 8.56 10.29 14.60
N ASP A 185 8.75 9.37 13.66
CA ASP A 185 9.71 8.26 13.73
C ASP A 185 9.48 7.35 14.95
N CYS A 186 8.20 7.10 15.28
CA CYS A 186 7.83 6.31 16.44
C CYS A 186 6.58 5.46 16.23
N TRP A 187 6.54 4.32 16.93
CA TRP A 187 5.35 3.48 17.10
C TRP A 187 4.55 3.94 18.30
N ARG A 188 3.23 3.90 18.18
CA ARG A 188 2.34 4.00 19.33
C ARG A 188 1.19 3.03 19.21
N ARG A 189 0.67 2.63 20.36
CA ARG A 189 -0.49 1.75 20.47
C ARG A 189 -1.77 2.56 20.22
N THR A 190 -2.73 1.98 19.52
CA THR A 190 -4.09 2.54 19.45
C THR A 190 -5.02 1.79 20.39
N LYS A 191 -6.22 2.33 20.62
CA LYS A 191 -7.24 1.63 21.42
C LYS A 191 -7.70 0.33 20.76
N GLY A 192 -7.45 0.18 19.44
CA GLY A 192 -7.87 -0.94 18.63
C GLY A 192 -9.39 -1.13 18.60
N THR A 193 -9.89 -1.84 17.60
CA THR A 193 -11.22 -2.45 17.67
C THR A 193 -11.09 -3.96 17.63
N TYR A 194 -11.89 -4.64 18.47
CA TYR A 194 -11.92 -6.09 18.64
C TYR A 194 -12.63 -6.77 17.46
N TYR A 195 -12.06 -6.68 16.27
CA TYR A 195 -12.52 -7.42 15.10
C TYR A 195 -11.31 -8.08 14.45
N GLY A 196 -11.46 -9.34 14.03
CA GLY A 196 -10.36 -10.17 13.56
C GLY A 196 -9.77 -9.73 12.22
N ARG A 197 -9.10 -8.58 12.19
CA ARG A 197 -8.65 -7.98 10.93
C ARG A 197 -7.40 -8.67 10.42
N GLY A 198 -7.59 -9.33 9.29
CA GLY A 198 -6.52 -9.80 8.42
C GLY A 198 -5.89 -8.66 7.61
N TYR A 199 -5.26 -9.04 6.51
CA TYR A 199 -4.55 -8.17 5.56
C TYR A 199 -5.34 -6.89 5.21
N TRP A 200 -4.64 -5.77 5.02
CA TRP A 200 -5.19 -4.48 4.56
C TRP A 200 -4.86 -4.29 3.07
N PRO A 201 -5.64 -4.89 2.15
CA PRO A 201 -5.28 -4.92 0.74
C PRO A 201 -5.39 -3.56 0.05
N ALA A 202 -6.27 -2.67 0.54
CA ALA A 202 -6.63 -1.46 -0.19
C ALA A 202 -6.39 -0.20 0.65
N HIS A 203 -5.76 0.79 0.02
CA HIS A 203 -5.63 2.15 0.55
C HIS A 203 -6.30 3.13 -0.41
N VAL A 204 -7.45 3.67 -0.02
CA VAL A 204 -8.24 4.61 -0.83
C VAL A 204 -8.67 5.78 0.05
N ASN A 205 -8.57 7.00 -0.47
CA ASN A 205 -9.01 8.23 0.20
C ASN A 205 -8.50 8.37 1.66
N GLY A 206 -7.20 8.15 1.87
CA GLY A 206 -6.54 8.29 3.17
C GLY A 206 -6.95 7.25 4.22
N SER A 207 -7.54 6.13 3.79
CA SER A 207 -8.03 5.08 4.68
C SER A 207 -7.61 3.70 4.18
N LEU A 208 -7.40 2.77 5.11
CA LEU A 208 -7.10 1.37 4.84
C LEU A 208 -8.38 0.54 4.92
N HIS A 209 -8.62 -0.34 3.95
CA HIS A 209 -9.85 -1.12 3.88
C HIS A 209 -9.59 -2.61 3.94
N THR A 210 -10.49 -3.32 4.60
CA THR A 210 -10.48 -4.78 4.68
C THR A 210 -11.91 -5.31 4.81
N ILE A 211 -12.08 -6.61 4.58
CA ILE A 211 -13.34 -7.32 4.83
C ILE A 211 -13.20 -8.06 6.15
N ILE A 212 -14.17 -7.87 7.04
CA ILE A 212 -14.26 -8.60 8.29
C ILE A 212 -15.44 -9.56 8.28
N ARG A 213 -15.32 -10.64 9.04
CA ARG A 213 -16.40 -11.57 9.37
C ARG A 213 -16.89 -11.26 10.78
N THR A 214 -18.20 -11.14 10.94
CA THR A 214 -18.87 -10.76 12.19
C THR A 214 -20.01 -11.72 12.50
N GLY A 215 -20.20 -12.07 13.77
CA GLY A 215 -21.20 -13.05 14.19
C GLY A 215 -20.61 -14.43 14.51
N PRO A 216 -21.45 -15.40 14.90
CA PRO A 216 -21.00 -16.73 15.29
C PRO A 216 -20.52 -17.53 14.07
N VAL A 217 -19.54 -18.41 14.30
CA VAL A 217 -18.95 -19.30 13.29
C VAL A 217 -20.05 -20.03 12.52
N GLY A 218 -20.01 -19.96 11.18
CA GLY A 218 -21.02 -20.59 10.31
C GLY A 218 -22.26 -19.73 10.03
N MET A 219 -22.44 -18.59 10.73
CA MET A 219 -23.45 -17.57 10.42
C MET A 219 -22.83 -16.17 10.29
N GLU A 220 -21.55 -16.13 9.92
CA GLU A 220 -20.78 -14.90 9.83
C GLU A 220 -21.32 -13.99 8.72
N ARG A 221 -21.62 -12.74 9.07
CA ARG A 221 -21.86 -11.65 8.12
C ARG A 221 -20.54 -11.02 7.71
N LYS A 222 -20.45 -10.58 6.46
CA LYS A 222 -19.26 -9.93 5.92
C LYS A 222 -19.50 -8.43 5.89
N LYS A 223 -18.52 -7.65 6.30
CA LYS A 223 -18.59 -6.18 6.28
C LYS A 223 -17.30 -5.60 5.71
N ILE A 224 -17.42 -4.52 4.93
CA ILE A 224 -16.27 -3.72 4.55
C ILE A 224 -16.03 -2.72 5.68
N MET A 225 -14.81 -2.69 6.18
CA MET A 225 -14.40 -1.72 7.17
C MET A 225 -13.25 -0.89 6.65
N GLY A 226 -13.35 0.42 6.85
CA GLY A 226 -12.27 1.37 6.67
C GLY A 226 -11.62 1.72 8.01
N PHE A 227 -10.33 1.98 7.99
CA PHE A 227 -9.57 2.60 9.07
C PHE A 227 -8.99 3.91 8.56
N SER A 228 -9.48 5.04 9.07
CA SER A 228 -9.03 6.37 8.65
C SER A 228 -7.66 6.67 9.22
N LEU A 229 -6.65 6.95 8.38
CA LEU A 229 -5.31 7.30 8.87
C LEU A 229 -5.28 8.69 9.51
N VAL A 230 -6.23 9.56 9.16
CA VAL A 230 -6.35 10.93 9.69
C VAL A 230 -6.96 10.91 11.11
N SER A 231 -8.11 10.26 11.24
CA SER A 231 -8.87 10.26 12.51
C SER A 231 -8.54 9.07 13.40
N GLU A 232 -7.88 8.06 12.84
CA GLU A 232 -7.44 6.83 13.51
C GLU A 232 -8.59 6.08 14.14
N LYS A 233 -9.68 6.02 13.37
CA LYS A 233 -10.93 5.39 13.74
C LYS A 233 -11.39 4.49 12.63
N ASP A 234 -11.96 3.38 13.07
CA ASP A 234 -12.70 2.46 12.22
C ASP A 234 -14.08 3.02 11.88
N TYR A 235 -14.53 2.71 10.67
CA TYR A 235 -15.89 2.95 10.23
C TYR A 235 -16.29 1.90 9.21
N GLU A 236 -17.59 1.66 9.11
CA GLU A 236 -18.16 0.72 8.16
C GLU A 236 -18.34 1.41 6.80
N VAL A 237 -18.03 0.68 5.73
CA VAL A 237 -18.32 1.09 4.35
C VAL A 237 -19.43 0.18 3.83
N ALA A 238 -20.44 0.76 3.21
CA ALA A 238 -21.55 0.00 2.66
C ALA A 238 -21.09 -0.93 1.53
N MET A 239 -21.59 -2.17 1.51
CA MET A 239 -21.47 -3.07 0.36
C MET A 239 -22.53 -2.73 -0.70
N PRO A 240 -22.31 -3.13 -1.97
CA PRO A 240 -23.34 -3.10 -3.02
C PRO A 240 -24.64 -3.82 -2.59
N GLU A 241 -25.81 -3.30 -2.98
CA GLU A 241 -27.11 -3.86 -2.56
C GLU A 241 -27.43 -5.20 -3.22
N GLU A 242 -26.92 -5.40 -4.44
CA GLU A 242 -27.21 -6.54 -5.30
C GLU A 242 -26.42 -7.80 -4.92
N ILE A 243 -25.56 -7.70 -3.90
CA ILE A 243 -24.71 -8.79 -3.45
C ILE A 243 -25.48 -9.70 -2.49
N ASP A 244 -25.54 -10.99 -2.85
CA ASP A 244 -25.92 -12.03 -1.89
C ASP A 244 -24.74 -12.37 -0.98
N GLU A 245 -24.66 -11.68 0.17
CA GLU A 245 -23.60 -11.86 1.17
C GLU A 245 -23.44 -13.33 1.61
N LYS A 246 -24.51 -14.12 1.60
CA LYS A 246 -24.51 -15.52 2.06
C LYS A 246 -23.86 -16.44 1.03
N GLY A 247 -24.02 -16.14 -0.27
CA GLY A 247 -23.39 -16.86 -1.36
C GLY A 247 -21.88 -16.59 -1.52
N LEU A 248 -21.39 -15.48 -0.96
CA LEU A 248 -19.97 -15.12 -1.03
C LEU A 248 -19.10 -16.10 -0.23
N LYS A 249 -18.19 -16.83 -0.87
CA LYS A 249 -17.22 -17.66 -0.13
C LYS A 249 -16.04 -16.82 0.39
N TYR A 250 -15.30 -16.21 -0.54
CA TYR A 250 -14.06 -15.49 -0.28
C TYR A 250 -14.03 -14.16 -1.06
N PRO A 251 -14.80 -13.15 -0.63
CA PRO A 251 -14.71 -11.85 -1.26
C PRO A 251 -13.37 -11.19 -0.92
N MET A 252 -12.87 -10.37 -1.84
CA MET A 252 -11.61 -9.65 -1.69
C MET A 252 -11.80 -8.18 -2.00
N LEU A 253 -11.06 -7.32 -1.30
CA LEU A 253 -10.95 -5.91 -1.65
C LEU A 253 -9.63 -5.66 -2.34
N ASP A 254 -9.64 -4.68 -3.23
CA ASP A 254 -8.46 -4.17 -3.89
C ASP A 254 -8.62 -2.68 -4.26
N VAL A 255 -7.56 -2.10 -4.81
CA VAL A 255 -7.63 -0.79 -5.47
C VAL A 255 -7.57 -1.00 -6.97
N PHE A 256 -8.58 -0.52 -7.67
CA PHE A 256 -8.61 -0.53 -9.13
C PHE A 256 -8.87 0.88 -9.65
N ASP A 257 -7.94 1.40 -10.45
CA ASP A 257 -8.01 2.75 -11.03
C ASP A 257 -8.26 3.87 -9.98
N GLY A 258 -7.62 3.73 -8.81
CA GLY A 258 -7.78 4.66 -7.68
C GLY A 258 -9.08 4.50 -6.89
N CYS A 259 -9.97 3.62 -7.32
CA CYS A 259 -11.26 3.33 -6.69
C CYS A 259 -11.18 2.07 -5.82
N LEU A 260 -12.07 1.97 -4.84
CA LEU A 260 -12.21 0.74 -4.06
C LEU A 260 -12.92 -0.32 -4.91
N ALA A 261 -12.31 -1.48 -5.06
CA ALA A 261 -12.86 -2.60 -5.82
C ALA A 261 -13.21 -3.75 -4.89
N LEU A 262 -14.35 -4.39 -5.14
CA LEU A 262 -14.82 -5.58 -4.45
C LEU A 262 -14.93 -6.74 -5.45
N VAL A 263 -14.15 -7.78 -5.22
CA VAL A 263 -14.19 -9.02 -6.00
C VAL A 263 -15.05 -10.04 -5.27
N CYS A 264 -16.09 -10.50 -5.93
CA CYS A 264 -17.08 -11.44 -5.42
C CYS A 264 -16.99 -12.76 -6.18
N ASN A 265 -16.76 -13.86 -5.46
CA ASN A 265 -16.66 -15.20 -6.03
C ASN A 265 -17.92 -16.01 -5.68
N TYR A 266 -18.68 -16.40 -6.70
CA TYR A 266 -19.90 -17.22 -6.61
C TYR A 266 -19.73 -18.50 -7.42
N GLY A 267 -19.19 -19.54 -6.79
CA GLY A 267 -18.88 -20.80 -7.48
C GLY A 267 -17.80 -20.58 -8.53
N SER A 268 -18.16 -20.76 -9.81
CA SER A 268 -17.28 -20.54 -10.97
C SER A 268 -17.41 -19.13 -11.57
N PHE A 269 -18.16 -18.21 -10.95
CA PHE A 269 -18.34 -16.85 -11.46
C PHE A 269 -17.64 -15.83 -10.56
N VAL A 270 -16.91 -14.91 -11.20
CA VAL A 270 -16.35 -13.73 -10.55
C VAL A 270 -17.12 -12.50 -10.99
N HIS A 271 -17.55 -11.71 -10.01
CA HIS A 271 -18.12 -10.39 -10.21
C HIS A 271 -17.23 -9.35 -9.54
N ILE A 272 -16.81 -8.35 -10.30
CA ILE A 272 -16.00 -7.25 -9.82
C ILE A 272 -16.89 -6.01 -9.78
N TRP A 273 -16.96 -5.38 -8.62
CA TRP A 273 -17.65 -4.13 -8.38
C TRP A 273 -16.64 -3.04 -8.10
N VAL A 274 -16.90 -1.82 -8.56
CA VAL A 274 -16.05 -0.66 -8.33
C VAL A 274 -16.89 0.46 -7.72
N MET A 275 -16.38 1.09 -6.66
CA MET A 275 -17.00 2.25 -6.02
C MET A 275 -16.46 3.51 -6.69
N GLU A 276 -17.22 4.06 -7.65
CA GLU A 276 -16.80 5.22 -8.45
C GLU A 276 -16.69 6.49 -7.61
N GLU A 277 -17.58 6.66 -6.64
CA GLU A 277 -17.55 7.76 -5.67
C GLU A 277 -17.31 7.21 -4.27
N TYR A 278 -16.12 7.47 -3.75
CA TYR A 278 -15.71 6.92 -2.47
C TYR A 278 -16.69 7.25 -1.33
N GLY A 279 -17.18 6.21 -0.64
CA GLY A 279 -18.09 6.30 0.49
C GLY A 279 -19.58 6.44 0.11
N VAL A 280 -19.90 6.57 -1.17
CA VAL A 280 -21.28 6.64 -1.66
C VAL A 280 -21.75 5.25 -2.05
N LYS A 281 -22.76 4.72 -1.35
CA LYS A 281 -23.25 3.35 -1.54
C LYS A 281 -23.78 3.12 -2.94
N GLU A 282 -24.51 4.08 -3.48
CA GLU A 282 -25.16 4.03 -4.79
C GLU A 282 -24.15 4.13 -5.94
N SER A 283 -22.88 4.43 -5.65
CA SER A 283 -21.81 4.51 -6.66
C SER A 283 -21.11 3.19 -6.94
N TRP A 284 -21.50 2.11 -6.24
CA TRP A 284 -21.03 0.77 -6.57
C TRP A 284 -21.60 0.36 -7.93
N THR A 285 -20.74 0.24 -8.94
CA THR A 285 -21.14 -0.19 -10.27
C THR A 285 -20.61 -1.60 -10.55
N PRO A 286 -21.44 -2.49 -11.16
CA PRO A 286 -20.96 -3.78 -11.63
C PRO A 286 -20.02 -3.53 -12.80
N TRP A 287 -18.74 -3.85 -12.62
CA TRP A 287 -17.70 -3.47 -13.55
C TRP A 287 -17.39 -4.59 -14.56
N LEU A 288 -17.17 -5.82 -14.08
CA LEU A 288 -16.92 -6.97 -14.94
C LEU A 288 -17.47 -8.25 -14.31
N SER A 289 -17.94 -9.17 -15.14
CA SER A 289 -18.43 -10.48 -14.68
C SER A 289 -18.07 -11.55 -15.70
N PHE A 290 -17.48 -12.65 -15.24
CA PHE A 290 -17.01 -13.73 -16.11
C PHE A 290 -16.86 -15.05 -15.35
N GLU A 291 -16.82 -16.14 -16.10
CA GLU A 291 -16.59 -17.48 -15.59
C GLU A 291 -15.08 -17.75 -15.44
N VAL A 292 -14.72 -18.44 -14.37
CA VAL A 292 -13.36 -18.85 -14.01
C VAL A 292 -13.35 -20.32 -13.60
N GLU A 293 -12.17 -20.91 -13.50
CA GLU A 293 -12.04 -22.20 -12.84
C GLU A 293 -12.44 -22.07 -11.36
N ALA A 294 -13.14 -23.06 -10.83
CA ALA A 294 -13.63 -23.01 -9.45
C ALA A 294 -12.48 -22.73 -8.47
N ASP A 295 -12.73 -21.80 -7.54
CA ASP A 295 -11.77 -21.33 -6.52
C ASP A 295 -10.51 -20.60 -7.07
N GLU A 296 -10.50 -20.20 -8.35
CA GLU A 296 -9.45 -19.34 -8.91
C GLU A 296 -9.51 -17.93 -8.30
N VAL A 297 -8.37 -17.45 -7.77
CA VAL A 297 -8.26 -16.09 -7.22
C VAL A 297 -8.14 -15.09 -8.35
N VAL A 298 -9.05 -14.13 -8.41
CA VAL A 298 -9.01 -13.04 -9.39
C VAL A 298 -8.85 -11.70 -8.71
N ARG A 299 -8.01 -10.82 -9.27
CA ARG A 299 -7.89 -9.42 -8.82
C ARG A 299 -7.76 -8.47 -10.02
N PRO A 300 -8.53 -7.36 -10.06
CA PRO A 300 -8.28 -6.31 -11.02
C PRO A 300 -7.02 -5.54 -10.63
N LEU A 301 -6.04 -5.43 -11.54
CA LEU A 301 -4.80 -4.73 -11.26
C LEU A 301 -4.84 -3.31 -11.84
N ALA A 302 -4.89 -3.18 -13.16
CA ALA A 302 -4.82 -1.88 -13.82
C ALA A 302 -5.41 -1.93 -15.24
N TYR A 303 -5.73 -0.75 -15.79
CA TYR A 303 -5.95 -0.59 -17.21
C TYR A 303 -4.62 -0.62 -17.99
N THR A 304 -4.68 -1.05 -19.26
CA THR A 304 -3.61 -0.73 -20.22
C THR A 304 -3.54 0.78 -20.45
N LYS A 305 -2.42 1.26 -20.99
CA LYS A 305 -2.18 2.68 -21.28
C LYS A 305 -3.30 3.33 -22.09
N ASP A 306 -3.77 2.63 -23.13
CA ASP A 306 -4.84 3.09 -24.01
C ASP A 306 -6.24 2.89 -23.40
N ARG A 307 -6.31 2.32 -22.18
CA ARG A 307 -7.54 1.95 -21.45
C ARG A 307 -8.52 1.08 -22.25
N ASP A 308 -8.02 0.37 -23.25
CA ASP A 308 -8.79 -0.54 -24.10
C ASP A 308 -8.92 -1.96 -23.48
N LYS A 309 -7.98 -2.31 -22.61
CA LYS A 309 -7.88 -3.60 -21.93
C LYS A 309 -7.58 -3.42 -20.45
N VAL A 310 -7.79 -4.50 -19.71
CA VAL A 310 -7.54 -4.58 -18.27
C VAL A 310 -6.61 -5.74 -18.00
N VAL A 311 -5.66 -5.50 -17.10
CA VAL A 311 -4.78 -6.50 -16.53
C VAL A 311 -5.44 -7.09 -15.30
N LEU A 312 -5.76 -8.38 -15.35
CA LEU A 312 -6.28 -9.15 -14.25
C LEU A 312 -5.20 -10.11 -13.76
N TYR A 313 -5.08 -10.26 -12.45
CA TYR A 313 -4.41 -11.40 -11.86
C TYR A 313 -5.39 -12.57 -11.83
N CYS A 314 -4.98 -13.73 -12.34
CA CYS A 314 -5.78 -14.95 -12.41
C CYS A 314 -4.98 -16.13 -11.86
N GLY A 315 -5.31 -16.55 -10.64
CA GLY A 315 -4.63 -17.65 -9.95
C GLY A 315 -3.15 -17.36 -9.68
N SER A 316 -2.39 -18.39 -9.31
CA SER A 316 -1.04 -18.21 -8.74
C SER A 316 0.06 -17.79 -9.73
N LYS A 317 -0.15 -17.94 -11.04
CA LYS A 317 0.91 -17.82 -12.07
C LYS A 317 0.49 -17.09 -13.35
N ALA A 318 -0.73 -16.57 -13.46
CA ALA A 318 -1.20 -15.95 -14.68
C ALA A 318 -1.65 -14.49 -14.50
N LEU A 319 -1.33 -13.68 -15.51
CA LEU A 319 -2.01 -12.42 -15.79
C LEU A 319 -2.91 -12.63 -17.01
N ALA A 320 -4.09 -12.06 -16.99
CA ALA A 320 -4.99 -12.02 -18.13
C ALA A 320 -5.16 -10.58 -18.61
N LEU A 321 -4.94 -10.35 -19.90
CA LEU A 321 -5.31 -9.13 -20.60
C LEU A 321 -6.69 -9.36 -21.22
N CYS A 322 -7.69 -8.70 -20.64
CA CYS A 322 -9.07 -8.79 -21.06
C CYS A 322 -9.48 -7.48 -21.72
N GLY A 323 -10.07 -7.54 -22.92
CA GLY A 323 -10.78 -6.38 -23.47
C GLY A 323 -12.01 -6.03 -22.64
N LEU A 324 -12.46 -4.78 -22.70
CA LEU A 324 -13.69 -4.33 -22.01
C LEU A 324 -14.97 -5.00 -22.52
N ARG A 325 -14.87 -5.70 -23.67
CA ARG A 325 -15.88 -6.64 -24.16
C ARG A 325 -15.18 -8.00 -24.25
N PRO A 326 -15.63 -9.03 -23.51
CA PRO A 326 -14.90 -10.28 -23.36
C PRO A 326 -15.08 -11.17 -24.61
N THR A 327 -14.43 -10.80 -25.71
CA THR A 327 -14.33 -11.64 -26.91
C THR A 327 -12.96 -12.27 -27.09
N SER A 328 -11.92 -11.74 -26.43
CA SER A 328 -10.59 -12.32 -26.40
C SER A 328 -9.89 -12.05 -25.05
N VAL A 329 -9.26 -13.10 -24.52
CA VAL A 329 -8.43 -13.05 -23.31
C VAL A 329 -7.04 -13.51 -23.69
N GLN A 330 -6.04 -12.65 -23.52
CA GLN A 330 -4.64 -13.04 -23.66
C GLN A 330 -4.08 -13.37 -22.28
N LYS A 331 -3.75 -14.65 -22.04
CA LYS A 331 -3.11 -15.07 -20.78
C LYS A 331 -1.59 -15.01 -20.92
N LEU A 332 -0.94 -14.33 -19.99
CA LEU A 332 0.49 -14.34 -19.77
C LEU A 332 0.79 -15.23 -18.56
N ILE A 333 1.53 -16.30 -18.75
CA ILE A 333 1.92 -17.22 -17.67
C ILE A 333 3.36 -16.90 -17.25
N LEU A 334 3.56 -16.62 -15.98
CA LEU A 334 4.88 -16.40 -15.41
C LEU A 334 5.47 -17.72 -14.87
N PRO A 335 6.81 -17.89 -14.93
CA PRO A 335 7.45 -19.14 -14.54
C PRO A 335 7.50 -19.38 -13.01
N PHE A 336 6.97 -18.45 -12.21
CA PHE A 336 6.97 -18.51 -10.75
C PHE A 336 5.63 -18.07 -10.18
N VAL A 337 5.34 -18.55 -8.97
CA VAL A 337 4.19 -18.07 -8.19
C VAL A 337 4.48 -16.66 -7.72
N PHE A 338 3.50 -15.78 -7.88
CA PHE A 338 3.65 -14.37 -7.54
C PHE A 338 2.31 -13.80 -7.09
N TRP A 339 2.36 -12.80 -6.23
CA TRP A 339 1.22 -12.02 -5.81
C TRP A 339 1.52 -10.56 -6.15
N PRO A 340 1.04 -10.07 -7.30
CA PRO A 340 1.41 -8.73 -7.76
C PRO A 340 0.64 -7.65 -7.00
N GLY A 341 1.32 -6.55 -6.70
CA GLY A 341 0.72 -5.28 -6.36
C GLY A 341 1.00 -4.26 -7.46
N VAL A 342 0.08 -3.32 -7.65
CA VAL A 342 0.33 -2.17 -8.53
C VAL A 342 1.09 -1.11 -7.74
N ILE A 343 2.15 -0.59 -8.35
CA ILE A 343 3.00 0.44 -7.76
C ILE A 343 3.32 1.50 -8.81
N VAL A 344 3.35 2.76 -8.39
CA VAL A 344 3.65 3.89 -9.25
C VAL A 344 5.09 4.35 -9.03
N GLU A 345 5.77 4.73 -10.10
CA GLU A 345 7.12 5.29 -10.00
C GLU A 345 7.11 6.67 -9.32
N THR A 346 8.03 6.87 -8.36
CA THR A 346 8.00 8.02 -7.45
C THR A 346 9.38 8.41 -6.93
N LEU A 347 9.57 9.70 -6.64
CA LEU A 347 10.73 10.25 -5.92
C LEU A 347 10.50 10.41 -4.41
N ILE A 348 9.31 10.07 -3.89
CA ILE A 348 9.05 10.21 -2.46
C ILE A 348 10.07 9.39 -1.64
N SER A 349 10.71 10.05 -0.68
CA SER A 349 11.70 9.40 0.18
C SER A 349 11.04 8.68 1.36
N PRO A 350 11.40 7.42 1.64
CA PRO A 350 10.98 6.72 2.85
C PRO A 350 11.67 7.24 4.12
N ASN A 351 12.64 8.14 3.99
CA ASN A 351 13.34 8.76 5.13
C ASN A 351 12.69 10.07 5.59
N GLY A 352 11.60 10.47 4.94
CA GLY A 352 10.97 11.77 5.12
C GLY A 352 11.82 12.90 4.53
N TRP A 353 11.23 14.09 4.48
CA TRP A 353 11.93 15.30 4.09
C TRP A 353 12.35 16.04 5.36
N ALA A 354 13.61 16.46 5.43
CA ALA A 354 14.05 17.32 6.51
C ALA A 354 13.37 18.69 6.34
N GLY A 355 12.16 18.85 6.90
CA GLY A 355 11.66 20.18 7.22
C GLY A 355 12.71 20.87 8.10
N GLU A 356 13.12 22.08 7.72
CA GLU A 356 14.13 22.93 8.37
C GLU A 356 14.55 22.43 9.76
N LYS A 357 15.50 21.48 9.77
CA LYS A 357 16.10 21.04 11.02
C LYS A 357 16.98 22.20 11.45
N SER A 358 16.50 22.99 12.40
CA SER A 358 17.37 23.84 13.21
C SER A 358 18.54 22.97 13.65
N SER A 359 19.74 23.40 13.28
CA SER A 359 21.01 22.77 13.60
C SER A 359 21.06 22.29 15.04
N THR A 360 20.98 20.98 15.24
CA THR A 360 21.55 20.33 16.44
C THR A 360 21.78 18.86 16.14
N GLU A 361 22.89 18.60 15.44
CA GLU A 361 23.62 17.35 15.63
C GLU A 361 24.07 17.28 17.10
N LYS A 362 23.33 16.49 17.88
CA LYS A 362 23.76 15.71 19.05
C LYS A 362 22.54 15.42 19.93
N GLN A 363 21.89 14.27 19.71
CA GLN A 363 21.25 13.49 20.78
C GLN A 363 20.68 12.17 20.22
N ASN A 364 21.56 11.19 20.04
CA ASN A 364 21.15 9.80 19.78
C ASN A 364 20.71 9.03 21.05
N ASN A 365 20.42 9.71 22.16
CA ASN A 365 20.06 9.05 23.43
C ASN A 365 18.84 9.65 24.16
N LYS A 366 17.96 10.42 23.49
CA LYS A 366 16.76 11.01 24.14
C LYS A 366 15.41 10.71 23.48
N LYS A 367 15.36 10.03 22.34
CA LYS A 367 14.09 9.77 21.63
C LYS A 367 13.22 8.66 22.23
N GLU A 368 13.76 7.77 23.07
CA GLU A 368 12.95 6.73 23.73
C GLU A 368 11.95 7.30 24.75
N HIS A 369 12.17 8.51 25.27
CA HIS A 369 11.28 9.09 26.29
C HIS A 369 10.14 9.97 25.73
N ALA A 370 10.19 10.39 24.47
CA ALA A 370 9.15 11.25 23.89
C ALA A 370 7.90 10.46 23.43
N CYS A 371 7.99 9.13 23.36
CA CYS A 371 6.89 8.25 22.95
C CYS A 371 6.21 7.55 24.15
N ARG A 372 6.10 8.24 25.30
CA ARG A 372 5.37 7.73 26.47
C ARG A 372 3.99 8.35 26.55
N ASP A 373 2.98 7.48 26.35
CA ASP A 373 1.57 7.55 26.75
C ASP A 373 1.05 8.86 27.37
N ASP A 374 0.30 9.65 26.60
CA ASP A 374 -0.64 10.67 27.12
C ASP A 374 -1.90 10.03 27.77
N PHE A 375 -1.84 8.76 28.17
CA PHE A 375 -3.01 8.00 28.63
C PHE A 375 -3.30 8.10 30.13
N LEU A 376 -2.46 8.79 30.91
CA LEU A 376 -2.67 8.99 32.35
C LEU A 376 -3.16 10.40 32.66
N SER A 377 -4.39 10.73 32.25
CA SER A 377 -5.12 11.87 32.82
C SER A 377 -6.64 11.67 32.81
N ALA A 378 -7.12 10.66 33.54
CA ALA A 378 -8.48 10.67 34.08
C ALA A 378 -8.47 9.96 35.44
N GLY A 379 -8.67 10.74 36.50
CA GLY A 379 -8.52 10.32 37.89
C GLY A 379 -9.48 9.21 38.31
N PHE A 380 -8.93 8.16 38.90
CA PHE A 380 -9.67 7.22 39.72
C PHE A 380 -10.01 7.89 41.05
N LYS A 381 -11.29 8.15 41.31
CA LYS A 381 -11.79 8.36 42.68
C LYS A 381 -12.17 7.00 43.26
N LEU A 382 -11.36 6.52 44.20
CA LEU A 382 -11.76 5.48 45.14
C LEU A 382 -12.76 6.08 46.13
N VAL A 383 -13.98 5.55 46.14
CA VAL A 383 -14.91 5.73 47.25
C VAL A 383 -14.64 4.58 48.20
N LEU A 384 -14.16 4.92 49.40
CA LEU A 384 -14.06 4.02 50.55
C LEU A 384 -15.43 3.81 51.19
#